data_AF-D0UZE4-F1
#
_entry.id   AF-D0UZE4-F1
#
_cell.length_a   1.000
_cell.length_b   1.000
_cell.length_c   1.000
_cell.angle_alpha   90.00
_cell.angle_beta   90.00
_cell.angle_gamma   90.00
#
_symmetry.space_group_name_H-M   'P 1'
#
loop_
_entity.id
_entity.type
_entity.pdbx_description
1 polymer ?
#
loop_
_entity_poly.entity_id
_entity_poly.type
_entity_poly.pdbx_seq_one_letter_code
_entity_poly.pdbx_strand_id
1 'polypeptide(L)'
;MTSPNNRQDSGRTIIPAVRASNHWQDRAACKTADAEAIFFPVSPNAATIQAAKEICYGCPVIEDCKRFALENRETHGVWGGMSEKELQAARRAPQKPRAVRIVEKQRAEWDAAVAEHGDDNKAIARALHADVRTVEQVRQLVGDTSPAVELRQDQMGAAA
;
A
#
# COMPACT_ATOMS: atom_id res chain seq x y z
N MET A 1 -30.41 -64.13 -12.70
CA MET A 1 -29.72 -63.51 -13.85
C MET A 1 -30.31 -62.12 -14.05
N THR A 2 -29.57 -61.14 -13.52
CA THR A 2 -29.56 -59.69 -13.80
C THR A 2 -30.88 -58.90 -13.93
N SER A 3 -31.26 -58.23 -12.83
CA SER A 3 -32.02 -56.96 -12.85
C SER A 3 -31.29 -55.89 -13.68
N PRO A 4 -32.00 -55.11 -14.52
CA PRO A 4 -31.54 -53.79 -14.93
C PRO A 4 -32.22 -52.74 -14.05
N ASN A 5 -31.47 -52.21 -13.10
CA ASN A 5 -31.92 -51.21 -12.15
C ASN A 5 -31.84 -49.80 -12.75
N ASN A 6 -32.94 -49.08 -12.57
CA ASN A 6 -33.01 -47.64 -12.29
C ASN A 6 -32.60 -46.64 -13.39
N ARG A 7 -33.60 -46.17 -14.15
CA ARG A 7 -33.60 -44.86 -14.81
C ARG A 7 -33.72 -43.77 -13.74
N GLN A 8 -32.64 -43.06 -13.47
CA GLN A 8 -32.70 -41.66 -13.04
C GLN A 8 -31.60 -40.89 -13.77
N ASP A 9 -31.97 -40.40 -14.95
CA ASP A 9 -31.31 -39.30 -15.64
C ASP A 9 -31.48 -38.04 -14.77
N SER A 10 -30.51 -37.83 -13.88
CA SER A 10 -30.39 -36.61 -13.10
C SER A 10 -29.50 -35.67 -13.90
N GLY A 11 -30.12 -34.80 -14.68
CA GLY A 11 -29.46 -33.73 -15.41
C GLY A 11 -28.48 -32.99 -14.51
N ARG A 12 -27.19 -33.22 -14.74
CA ARG A 12 -26.12 -32.50 -14.07
C ARG A 12 -25.97 -31.15 -14.77
N THR A 13 -26.80 -30.20 -14.39
CA THR A 13 -26.58 -28.79 -14.75
C THR A 13 -25.24 -28.36 -14.16
N ILE A 14 -24.22 -28.26 -15.01
CA ILE A 14 -23.00 -27.54 -14.68
C ILE A 14 -23.37 -26.05 -14.79
N ILE A 15 -23.90 -25.46 -13.72
CA ILE A 15 -23.90 -24.00 -13.60
C ILE A 15 -22.44 -23.64 -13.37
N PRO A 16 -21.74 -22.93 -14.29
CA PRO A 16 -20.43 -22.42 -13.96
C PRO A 16 -20.63 -21.45 -12.81
N ALA A 17 -20.05 -21.76 -11.64
CA ALA A 17 -19.94 -20.80 -10.56
C ALA A 17 -19.19 -19.60 -11.13
N VAL A 18 -19.91 -18.52 -11.43
CA VAL A 18 -19.31 -17.22 -11.70
C VAL A 18 -18.53 -16.91 -10.43
N ARG A 19 -17.21 -17.12 -10.48
CA ARG A 19 -16.33 -16.63 -9.42
C ARG A 19 -16.53 -15.12 -9.47
N ALA A 20 -17.25 -14.57 -8.48
CA ALA A 20 -17.27 -13.14 -8.26
C ALA A 20 -15.83 -12.76 -7.95
N SER A 21 -15.07 -12.41 -8.98
CA SER A 21 -13.72 -11.92 -8.82
C SER A 21 -13.86 -10.59 -8.11
N ASN A 22 -13.47 -10.51 -6.84
CA ASN A 22 -13.45 -9.27 -6.05
C ASN A 22 -12.31 -8.36 -6.55
N HIS A 23 -12.38 -7.94 -7.80
CA HIS A 23 -11.44 -6.99 -8.37
C HIS A 23 -11.74 -5.60 -7.79
N TRP A 24 -10.72 -4.89 -7.34
CA TRP A 24 -10.89 -3.56 -6.76
C TRP A 24 -11.56 -2.60 -7.75
N GLN A 25 -11.35 -2.82 -9.06
CA GLN A 25 -11.99 -2.07 -10.15
C GLN A 25 -13.52 -2.12 -10.08
N ASP A 26 -14.12 -3.18 -9.53
CA ASP A 26 -15.58 -3.30 -9.43
C ASP A 26 -16.19 -2.37 -8.39
N ARG A 27 -15.38 -1.85 -7.47
CA ARG A 27 -15.78 -0.84 -6.47
C ARG A 27 -15.41 0.58 -6.88
N ALA A 28 -14.90 0.79 -8.10
CA ALA A 28 -14.46 2.10 -8.55
C ALA A 28 -15.66 3.03 -8.82
N ALA A 29 -15.67 4.20 -8.16
CA ALA A 29 -16.74 5.18 -8.31
C ALA A 29 -16.87 5.71 -9.75
N CYS A 30 -15.74 5.83 -10.46
CA CYS A 30 -15.71 6.30 -11.85
C CYS A 30 -16.43 5.37 -12.83
N LYS A 31 -16.66 4.09 -12.48
CA LYS A 31 -17.34 3.11 -13.33
C LYS A 31 -18.80 3.50 -13.66
N THR A 32 -19.39 4.38 -12.84
CA THR A 32 -20.78 4.86 -13.00
C THR A 32 -20.88 6.18 -13.75
N ALA A 33 -19.74 6.86 -14.00
CA ALA A 33 -19.67 8.08 -14.78
C ALA A 33 -19.37 7.75 -16.25
N ASP A 34 -19.51 8.74 -17.14
CA ASP A 34 -18.93 8.68 -18.49
C ASP A 34 -17.40 8.75 -18.39
N ALA A 35 -16.83 7.62 -17.94
CA ALA A 35 -15.48 7.55 -17.42
C ALA A 35 -14.44 7.85 -18.50
N GLU A 36 -14.72 7.47 -19.75
CA GLU A 36 -13.80 7.63 -20.85
C GLU A 36 -13.64 9.11 -21.22
N ALA A 37 -14.75 9.85 -21.31
CA ALA A 37 -14.71 11.29 -21.61
C ALA A 37 -14.07 12.12 -20.49
N ILE A 38 -14.26 11.73 -19.23
CA ILE A 38 -13.79 12.50 -18.07
C ILE A 38 -12.35 12.17 -17.70
N PHE A 39 -12.00 10.88 -17.64
CA PHE A 39 -10.70 10.43 -17.13
C PHE A 39 -9.65 10.24 -18.23
N PHE A 40 -10.07 10.01 -19.48
CA PHE A 40 -9.18 9.78 -20.63
C PHE A 40 -9.53 10.68 -21.84
N PRO A 41 -9.60 12.01 -21.66
CA PRO A 41 -9.94 12.91 -22.76
C PRO A 41 -8.82 12.95 -23.81
N VAL A 42 -9.19 13.04 -25.08
CA VAL A 42 -8.25 13.21 -26.22
C VAL A 42 -7.41 14.50 -26.09
N SER A 43 -7.96 15.53 -25.45
CA SER A 43 -7.28 16.81 -25.20
C SER A 43 -7.54 17.28 -23.77
N PRO A 44 -6.78 16.79 -22.78
CA PRO A 44 -6.96 17.17 -21.39
C PRO A 44 -6.61 18.64 -21.17
N ASN A 45 -7.41 19.34 -20.37
CA ASN A 45 -7.09 20.66 -19.85
C ASN A 45 -7.17 20.66 -18.32
N ALA A 46 -6.81 21.78 -17.69
CA ALA A 46 -6.80 21.88 -16.23
C ALA A 46 -8.18 21.62 -15.61
N ALA A 47 -9.25 22.08 -16.25
CA ALA A 47 -10.61 21.89 -15.76
C ALA A 47 -11.07 20.43 -15.86
N THR A 48 -10.78 19.74 -16.97
CA THR A 48 -11.14 18.31 -17.12
C THR A 48 -10.35 17.43 -16.15
N ILE A 49 -9.06 17.73 -15.95
CA ILE A 49 -8.22 17.03 -14.97
C ILE A 49 -8.78 17.24 -13.56
N GLN A 50 -9.16 18.47 -13.22
CA GLN A 50 -9.71 18.78 -11.90
C GLN A 50 -11.05 18.07 -11.65
N ALA A 51 -11.95 18.07 -12.63
CA ALA A 51 -13.22 17.36 -12.56
C ALA A 51 -13.04 15.84 -12.34
N ALA A 52 -12.09 15.22 -13.06
CA ALA A 52 -11.75 13.81 -12.86
C ALA A 52 -11.19 13.53 -11.46
N LYS A 53 -10.34 14.43 -10.95
CA LYS A 53 -9.76 14.34 -9.60
C LYS A 53 -10.80 14.41 -8.51
N GLU A 54 -11.79 15.31 -8.63
CA GLU A 54 -12.88 15.45 -7.67
C GLU A 54 -13.65 14.14 -7.47
N ILE A 55 -13.94 13.44 -8.57
CA ILE A 55 -14.56 12.10 -8.52
C ILE A 55 -13.60 11.09 -7.87
N CYS A 56 -12.32 11.13 -8.23
CA CYS A 56 -11.31 10.24 -7.67
C CYS A 56 -11.15 10.36 -6.15
N TYR A 57 -11.23 11.57 -5.59
CA TYR A 57 -11.02 11.79 -4.14
C TYR A 57 -12.11 11.17 -3.26
N GLY A 58 -13.30 10.92 -3.81
CA GLY A 58 -14.37 10.17 -3.13
C GLY A 58 -14.34 8.65 -3.39
N CYS A 59 -13.40 8.16 -4.20
CA CYS A 59 -13.40 6.76 -4.64
C CYS A 59 -12.80 5.83 -3.57
N PRO A 60 -13.50 4.74 -3.17
CA PRO A 60 -13.04 3.84 -2.10
C PRO A 60 -11.80 3.03 -2.47
N VAL A 61 -11.41 3.02 -3.74
CA VAL A 61 -10.27 2.25 -4.28
C VAL A 61 -9.19 3.16 -4.87
N ILE A 62 -9.14 4.42 -4.46
CA ILE A 62 -8.19 5.42 -4.96
C ILE A 62 -6.72 4.96 -4.83
N GLU A 63 -6.35 4.35 -3.71
CA GLU A 63 -4.97 3.88 -3.47
C GLU A 63 -4.62 2.62 -4.28
N ASP A 64 -5.57 1.70 -4.45
CA ASP A 64 -5.38 0.54 -5.34
C ASP A 64 -5.21 0.98 -6.79
N CYS A 65 -6.02 1.96 -7.23
CA CYS A 65 -5.94 2.55 -8.57
C CYS A 65 -4.61 3.29 -8.80
N LYS A 66 -4.18 4.10 -7.82
CA LYS A 66 -2.90 4.82 -7.87
C LYS A 66 -1.73 3.84 -7.97
N ARG A 67 -1.73 2.79 -7.14
CA ARG A 67 -0.71 1.75 -7.15
C ARG A 67 -0.66 1.03 -8.50
N PHE A 68 -1.81 0.62 -9.02
CA PHE A 68 -1.92 0.00 -10.34
C PHE A 68 -1.31 0.89 -11.43
N ALA A 69 -1.67 2.19 -11.47
CA ALA A 69 -1.14 3.10 -12.47
C ALA A 69 0.38 3.26 -12.37
N LEU A 70 0.92 3.34 -11.15
CA LEU A 70 2.36 3.43 -10.92
C LEU A 70 3.09 2.14 -11.33
N GLU A 71 2.57 0.97 -11.00
CA GLU A 71 3.18 -0.32 -11.34
C GLU A 71 3.15 -0.61 -12.85
N ASN A 72 2.01 -0.35 -13.50
CA ASN A 72 1.80 -0.66 -14.93
C ASN A 72 2.32 0.42 -15.87
N ARG A 73 2.92 1.48 -15.34
CA ARG A 73 3.46 2.58 -16.15
C ARG A 73 2.41 3.30 -17.01
N GLU A 74 1.18 3.39 -16.53
CA GLU A 74 0.12 4.16 -17.18
C GLU A 74 0.57 5.60 -17.47
N THR A 75 0.41 6.01 -18.72
CA THR A 75 0.90 7.29 -19.26
C THR A 75 -0.21 8.24 -19.66
N HIS A 76 -1.45 7.78 -19.72
CA HIS A 76 -2.59 8.57 -20.20
C HIS A 76 -3.71 8.64 -19.17
N GLY A 77 -4.33 9.82 -19.07
CA GLY A 77 -5.51 10.06 -18.24
C GLY A 77 -5.23 10.34 -16.75
N VAL A 78 -6.31 10.32 -15.97
CA VAL A 78 -6.28 10.52 -14.51
C VAL A 78 -6.50 9.20 -13.79
N TRP A 79 -5.56 8.83 -12.91
CA TRP A 79 -5.58 7.58 -12.14
C TRP A 79 -5.37 7.85 -10.66
N GLY A 80 -6.25 7.33 -9.80
CA GLY A 80 -6.07 7.42 -8.35
C GLY A 80 -5.85 8.84 -7.83
N GLY A 81 -6.52 9.82 -8.45
CA GLY A 81 -6.37 11.25 -8.15
C GLY A 81 -5.11 11.91 -8.72
N MET A 82 -4.37 11.24 -9.62
CA MET A 82 -3.15 11.75 -10.23
C MET A 82 -3.30 11.90 -11.74
N SER A 83 -2.90 13.04 -12.29
CA SER A 83 -2.74 13.26 -13.73
C SER A 83 -1.49 12.59 -14.28
N GLU A 84 -1.38 12.49 -15.60
CA GLU A 84 -0.19 12.00 -16.33
C GLU A 84 1.11 12.66 -15.84
N LYS A 85 1.11 13.99 -15.69
CA LYS A 85 2.28 14.76 -15.24
C LYS A 85 2.66 14.41 -13.81
N GLU A 86 1.68 14.21 -12.93
CA GLU A 86 1.91 13.84 -11.53
C GLU A 86 2.38 12.38 -11.41
N LEU A 87 1.81 11.46 -12.19
CA LEU A 87 2.31 10.09 -12.29
C LEU A 87 3.76 10.08 -12.78
N GLN A 88 4.07 10.86 -13.81
CA GLN A 88 5.43 10.99 -14.33
C GLN A 88 6.40 11.57 -13.31
N ALA A 89 5.97 12.57 -12.52
CA ALA A 89 6.76 13.12 -11.43
C ALA A 89 6.98 12.08 -10.31
N ALA A 90 5.94 11.36 -9.90
CA ALA A 90 6.03 10.34 -8.86
C ALA A 90 6.93 9.15 -9.26
N ARG A 91 6.98 8.80 -10.55
CA ARG A 91 7.93 7.79 -11.08
C ARG A 91 9.39 8.25 -11.00
N ARG A 92 9.62 9.56 -11.16
CA ARG A 92 10.95 10.18 -11.14
C ARG A 92 11.39 10.59 -9.74
N ALA A 93 10.45 10.72 -8.81
CA ALA A 93 10.76 10.99 -7.43
C ALA A 93 11.72 9.91 -6.91
N PRO A 94 12.82 10.29 -6.25
CA PRO A 94 13.75 9.32 -5.68
C PRO A 94 12.96 8.41 -4.75
N GLN A 95 12.84 7.15 -5.14
CA GLN A 95 12.21 6.14 -4.32
C GLN A 95 13.03 6.03 -3.03
N LYS A 96 12.39 6.18 -1.87
CA LYS A 96 13.06 6.01 -0.57
C LYS A 96 13.85 4.69 -0.60
N PRO A 97 15.12 4.66 -0.14
CA PRO A 97 15.89 3.43 -0.07
C PRO A 97 15.06 2.29 0.54
N ARG A 98 15.20 1.06 0.02
CA ARG A 98 14.42 -0.09 0.49
C ARG A 98 14.50 -0.26 2.01
N ALA A 99 15.68 0.02 2.60
CA ALA A 99 15.88 0.05 4.05
C ALA A 99 14.91 1.01 4.75
N VAL A 100 14.79 2.26 4.28
CA VAL A 100 13.86 3.27 4.84
C VAL A 100 12.41 2.77 4.82
N ARG A 101 11.96 2.15 3.73
CA ARG A 101 10.58 1.65 3.62
C ARG A 101 10.29 0.49 4.56
N ILE A 102 11.26 -0.39 4.79
CA ILE A 102 11.14 -1.50 5.74
C ILE A 102 11.02 -0.95 7.16
N VAL A 103 11.86 0.02 7.52
CA VAL A 103 11.82 0.70 8.82
C VAL A 103 10.50 1.43 9.05
N GLU A 104 10.04 2.23 8.08
CA GLU A 104 8.78 2.96 8.22
C GLU A 104 7.61 2.01 8.46
N LYS A 105 7.59 0.85 7.79
CA LYS A 105 6.57 -0.18 8.00
C LYS A 105 6.70 -0.88 9.35
N GLN A 106 7.93 -1.06 9.84
CA GLN A 106 8.23 -1.73 11.10
C GLN A 106 8.43 -0.74 12.27
N ARG A 107 7.95 0.49 12.15
CA ARG A 107 8.28 1.54 13.13
C ARG A 107 7.84 1.20 14.55
N ALA A 108 6.68 0.58 14.73
CA ALA A 108 6.22 0.13 16.04
C ALA A 108 7.11 -0.98 16.63
N GLU A 109 7.57 -1.92 15.80
CA GLU A 109 8.48 -2.99 16.21
C GLU A 109 9.86 -2.42 16.57
N TRP A 110 10.33 -1.45 15.78
CA TRP A 110 11.56 -0.70 16.03
C TRP A 110 11.51 0.07 17.35
N ASP A 111 10.45 0.86 17.58
CA ASP A 111 10.29 1.65 18.80
C ASP A 111 10.24 0.75 20.05
N ALA A 112 9.58 -0.41 19.96
CA ALA A 112 9.55 -1.40 21.02
C ALA A 112 10.93 -2.01 21.29
N ALA A 113 11.64 -2.43 20.24
CA ALA A 113 12.98 -3.03 20.37
C ALA A 113 14.00 -2.03 20.94
N VAL A 114 13.93 -0.75 20.57
CA VAL A 114 14.80 0.30 21.13
C VAL A 114 14.43 0.60 22.58
N ALA A 115 13.14 0.60 22.95
CA ALA A 115 12.72 0.82 24.33
C ALA A 115 13.23 -0.29 25.29
N GLU A 116 13.29 -1.54 24.79
CA GLU A 116 13.78 -2.70 25.53
C GLU A 116 15.31 -2.78 25.57
N HIS A 117 15.99 -2.54 24.44
CA HIS A 117 17.42 -2.83 24.29
C HIS A 117 18.34 -1.60 24.20
N GLY A 118 17.79 -0.38 24.18
CA GLY A 118 18.56 0.86 24.14
C GLY A 118 19.49 0.93 22.92
N ASP A 119 20.80 1.01 23.18
CA ASP A 119 21.85 1.16 22.15
C ASP A 119 22.49 -0.15 21.67
N ASP A 120 22.03 -1.31 22.13
CA ASP A 120 22.56 -2.59 21.66
C ASP A 120 21.97 -2.98 20.29
N ASN A 121 22.66 -2.57 19.22
CA ASN A 121 22.31 -2.91 17.84
C ASN A 121 22.20 -4.42 17.59
N LYS A 122 22.97 -5.26 18.31
CA LYS A 122 22.92 -6.71 18.14
C LYS A 122 21.69 -7.31 18.83
N ALA A 123 21.24 -6.72 19.92
CA ALA A 123 20.00 -7.12 20.59
C ALA A 123 18.78 -6.71 19.76
N ILE A 124 18.76 -5.47 19.25
CA ILE A 124 17.70 -4.96 18.36
C ILE A 124 17.61 -5.81 17.08
N ALA A 125 18.75 -6.13 16.44
CA ALA A 125 18.77 -6.95 15.24
C ALA A 125 18.16 -8.34 15.48
N ARG A 126 18.45 -8.95 16.65
CA ARG A 126 17.87 -10.24 17.04
C ARG A 126 16.36 -10.15 17.28
N ALA A 127 15.90 -9.14 18.00
CA ALA A 127 14.48 -8.92 18.30
C ALA A 127 13.66 -8.70 17.01
N LEU A 128 14.23 -8.03 16.02
CA LEU A 128 13.58 -7.73 14.75
C LEU A 128 13.79 -8.79 13.66
N HIS A 129 14.52 -9.87 13.95
CA HIS A 129 14.96 -10.86 12.96
C HIS A 129 15.64 -10.22 11.72
N ALA A 130 16.44 -9.18 11.96
CA ALA A 130 17.09 -8.37 10.95
C ALA A 130 18.64 -8.50 11.00
N ASP A 131 19.31 -8.02 9.95
CA ASP A 131 20.76 -7.90 9.93
C ASP A 131 21.23 -6.67 10.73
N VAL A 132 22.36 -6.77 11.45
CA VAL A 132 22.90 -5.66 12.27
C VAL A 132 23.20 -4.42 11.42
N ARG A 133 23.65 -4.57 10.17
CA ARG A 133 23.86 -3.43 9.26
C ARG A 133 22.56 -2.73 8.91
N THR A 134 21.45 -3.46 8.90
CA THR A 134 20.13 -2.86 8.72
C THR A 134 19.87 -1.92 9.87
N VAL A 135 19.99 -2.39 11.12
CA VAL A 135 19.81 -1.60 12.35
C VAL A 135 20.70 -0.36 12.39
N GLU A 136 21.98 -0.50 12.03
CA GLU A 136 22.92 0.63 11.94
C GLU A 136 22.47 1.67 10.90
N GLN A 137 22.06 1.24 9.70
CA GLN A 137 21.53 2.12 8.67
C GLN A 137 20.25 2.83 9.14
N VAL A 138 19.35 2.11 9.84
CA VAL A 138 18.12 2.70 10.39
C VAL A 138 18.44 3.83 11.35
N ARG A 139 19.35 3.60 12.31
CA ARG A 139 19.76 4.63 13.29
C ARG A 139 20.33 5.87 12.62
N GLN A 140 21.18 5.69 11.60
CA GLN A 140 21.73 6.80 10.82
C GLN A 140 20.64 7.62 10.10
N LEU A 141 19.54 6.98 9.71
CA LEU A 141 18.45 7.60 8.95
C LEU A 141 17.36 8.23 9.83
N VAL A 142 17.09 7.66 11.00
CA VAL A 142 15.98 8.07 11.89
C VAL A 142 16.47 8.91 13.08
N GLY A 143 17.77 8.87 13.39
CA GLY A 143 18.37 9.51 14.56
C GLY A 143 18.16 8.70 15.86
N ASP A 144 18.97 8.98 16.88
CA ASP A 144 18.91 8.32 18.20
C ASP A 144 17.70 8.77 19.06
N THR A 145 16.88 9.71 18.57
CA THR A 145 15.72 10.24 19.27
C THR A 145 14.55 9.26 19.25
N SER A 146 14.67 8.20 20.03
CA SER A 146 13.51 7.48 20.54
C SER A 146 12.90 8.31 21.68
N PRO A 147 11.60 8.67 21.62
CA PRO A 147 10.92 9.41 22.68
C PRO A 147 10.91 8.68 24.03
N ALA A 148 11.33 7.41 24.08
CA ALA A 148 11.48 6.63 25.31
C ALA A 148 12.80 6.88 26.07
N VAL A 149 13.83 7.41 25.42
CA VAL A 149 15.14 7.68 26.07
C VAL A 149 15.07 8.96 26.92
N GLU A 150 14.29 9.95 26.51
CA GLU A 150 14.10 11.22 27.24
C GLU A 150 13.45 11.00 28.63
N LEU A 151 12.50 10.06 28.73
CA LEU A 151 11.80 9.75 29.98
C LEU A 151 12.67 9.04 31.05
N ARG A 152 13.79 8.41 30.67
CA ARG A 152 14.70 7.76 31.63
C ARG A 152 15.75 8.71 32.20
N GLN A 153 16.16 9.74 31.46
CA GLN A 153 17.20 10.67 31.91
C GLN A 153 16.67 11.64 33.00
N ASP A 154 15.38 12.00 32.97
CA ASP A 154 14.77 12.85 33.99
C ASP A 154 14.66 12.19 35.39
N GLN A 155 14.72 10.85 35.49
CA GLN A 155 14.61 10.15 36.78
C GLN A 155 15.95 9.92 37.50
N MET A 156 17.10 10.13 36.84
CA MET A 156 18.43 9.97 37.45
C MET A 156 19.03 11.29 37.99
N GLY A 157 18.35 12.43 37.82
CA GLY A 157 18.80 13.75 38.29
C GLY A 157 18.32 14.19 39.68
N ALA A 158 17.50 13.39 40.37
CA ALA A 158 16.86 13.78 41.64
C ALA A 158 17.34 12.99 42.87
N ALA A 159 18.64 12.66 42.91
CA ALA A 159 19.30 12.18 44.13
C ALA A 159 20.67 12.87 44.25
N ALA A 160 20.65 14.10 44.76
CA ALA A 160 21.80 14.82 45.30
C ALA A 160 21.50 15.20 46.74
#